data_AF-A0A0R2FWZ3-F1
#
_entry.id   AF-A0A0R2FWZ3-F1
#
_cell.length_a   1.000
_cell.length_b   1.000
_cell.length_c   1.000
_cell.angle_alpha   90.00
_cell.angle_beta   90.00
_cell.angle_gamma   90.00
#
_symmetry.space_group_name_H-M   'P 1'
#
loop_
_entity.id
_entity.type
_entity.pdbx_description
1 polymer ?
#
loop_
_entity_poly.entity_id
_entity_poly.type
_entity_poly.pdbx_seq_one_letter_code
_entity_poly.pdbx_strand_id
1 'polypeptide(L)'
;MKNEKKERHAAIVDMNDFMMNYAATKFPKEKNDLAEKIYAAGKDDVKGLDTLFNDQGLGRKQNYLEIAEGFLVDFYGMSAEEAAAEAPKMAQEAMQELGSHTKDFDDWEK
;
A
#
# COMPACT_ATOMS: atom_id res chain seq x y z
N MET A 1 -13.74 16.13 10.93
CA MET A 1 -13.33 14.93 11.71
C MET A 1 -13.97 13.62 11.23
N LYS A 2 -15.24 13.55 10.77
CA LYS A 2 -15.75 12.34 10.06
C LYS A 2 -15.21 12.19 8.64
N ASN A 3 -14.96 13.31 7.95
CA ASN A 3 -14.44 13.29 6.58
C ASN A 3 -13.00 12.79 6.51
N GLU A 4 -12.10 13.30 7.36
CA GLU A 4 -10.69 12.89 7.40
C GLU A 4 -10.49 11.38 7.54
N LYS A 5 -11.13 10.74 8.52
CA LYS A 5 -11.02 9.28 8.68
C LYS A 5 -11.48 8.52 7.44
N LYS A 6 -12.52 9.03 6.77
CA LYS A 6 -13.06 8.43 5.55
C LYS A 6 -12.12 8.63 4.37
N GLU A 7 -11.63 9.85 4.14
CA GLU A 7 -10.69 10.16 3.05
C GLU A 7 -9.36 9.40 3.24
N ARG A 8 -8.86 9.34 4.48
CA ARG A 8 -7.64 8.59 4.79
C ARG A 8 -7.81 7.08 4.60
N HIS A 9 -8.95 6.53 4.98
CA HIS A 9 -9.26 5.14 4.73
C HIS A 9 -9.41 4.86 3.22
N ALA A 10 -10.06 5.76 2.46
CA ALA A 10 -10.13 5.66 1.01
C ALA A 10 -8.73 5.66 0.37
N ALA A 11 -7.84 6.55 0.79
CA ALA A 11 -6.46 6.57 0.34
C ALA A 11 -5.70 5.27 0.69
N ILE A 12 -5.92 4.70 1.88
CA ILE A 12 -5.36 3.40 2.26
C ILE A 12 -5.87 2.26 1.35
N VAL A 13 -7.17 2.27 1.02
CA VAL A 13 -7.76 1.29 0.08
C VAL A 13 -7.11 1.45 -1.29
N ASP A 14 -6.99 2.67 -1.80
CA ASP A 14 -6.33 2.94 -3.10
C ASP A 14 -4.86 2.45 -3.12
N MET A 15 -4.12 2.63 -2.02
CA MET A 15 -2.76 2.10 -1.87
C MET A 15 -2.72 0.57 -1.99
N ASN A 16 -3.65 -0.12 -1.33
CA ASN A 16 -3.73 -1.57 -1.35
C ASN A 16 -4.20 -2.11 -2.71
N ASP A 17 -5.19 -1.47 -3.33
CA ASP A 17 -5.66 -1.82 -4.68
C ASP A 17 -4.54 -1.70 -5.70
N PHE A 18 -3.76 -0.62 -5.66
CA PHE A 18 -2.63 -0.44 -6.57
C PHE A 18 -1.57 -1.53 -6.35
N MET A 19 -1.28 -1.87 -5.09
CA MET A 19 -0.30 -2.92 -4.76
C MET A 19 -0.77 -4.31 -5.16
N MET A 20 -2.05 -4.65 -4.98
CA MET A 20 -2.63 -5.90 -5.44
C MET A 20 -2.54 -6.01 -6.96
N ASN A 21 -2.90 -4.93 -7.69
CA ASN A 21 -2.75 -4.88 -9.14
C ASN A 21 -1.29 -5.06 -9.56
N TYR A 22 -0.36 -4.36 -8.90
CA TYR A 22 1.06 -4.48 -9.18
C TYR A 22 1.56 -5.91 -8.95
N ALA A 23 1.20 -6.52 -7.82
CA ALA A 23 1.54 -7.89 -7.50
C ALA A 23 0.98 -8.89 -8.54
N ALA A 24 -0.26 -8.70 -8.99
CA ALA A 24 -0.85 -9.51 -10.05
C ALA A 24 -0.08 -9.39 -11.38
N THR A 25 0.50 -8.23 -11.70
CA THR A 25 1.39 -8.10 -12.88
C THR A 25 2.73 -8.80 -12.71
N LYS A 26 3.28 -8.82 -11.49
CA LYS A 26 4.57 -9.44 -11.16
C LYS A 26 4.46 -10.96 -11.04
N PHE A 27 3.32 -11.45 -10.58
CA PHE A 27 3.05 -12.86 -10.32
C PHE A 27 1.83 -13.36 -11.10
N PRO A 28 1.83 -13.29 -12.45
CA PRO A 28 0.64 -13.56 -13.27
C PRO A 28 0.14 -15.02 -13.18
N LYS A 29 0.95 -15.93 -12.62
CA LYS A 29 0.63 -17.34 -12.43
C LYS A 29 0.22 -17.69 -10.99
N GLU A 30 0.34 -16.75 -10.06
CA GLU A 30 0.14 -16.96 -8.63
C GLU A 30 -0.85 -15.92 -8.09
N LYS A 31 -2.09 -16.00 -8.56
CA LYS A 31 -3.16 -15.07 -8.18
C LYS A 31 -3.80 -15.35 -6.83
N ASN A 32 -3.61 -16.57 -6.31
CA ASN A 32 -4.10 -16.93 -4.99
C ASN A 32 -3.16 -16.36 -3.92
N ASP A 33 -3.76 -15.87 -2.84
CA ASP A 33 -3.08 -15.47 -1.60
C ASP A 33 -2.05 -14.35 -1.82
N LEU A 34 -2.29 -13.47 -2.80
CA LEU A 34 -1.41 -12.34 -3.10
C LEU A 34 -1.39 -11.36 -1.92
N ALA A 35 -2.56 -11.09 -1.32
CA ALA A 35 -2.64 -10.21 -0.16
C ALA A 35 -1.86 -10.78 1.03
N GLU A 36 -1.93 -12.10 1.26
CA GLU A 36 -1.16 -12.76 2.31
C GLU A 36 0.35 -12.67 2.04
N LYS A 37 0.80 -12.89 0.80
CA LYS A 37 2.23 -12.77 0.43
C LYS A 37 2.76 -11.34 0.63
N ILE A 38 2.00 -10.35 0.18
CA ILE A 38 2.36 -8.93 0.33
C ILE A 38 2.42 -8.57 1.81
N TYR A 39 1.40 -8.95 2.60
CA TYR A 39 1.37 -8.71 4.03
C TYR A 39 2.55 -9.38 4.75
N ALA A 40 2.81 -10.66 4.48
CA ALA A 40 3.92 -11.38 5.10
C ALA A 40 5.27 -10.73 4.84
N ALA A 41 5.47 -10.15 3.63
CA ALA A 41 6.68 -9.43 3.28
C ALA A 41 6.78 -8.04 3.92
N GLY A 42 5.67 -7.32 4.05
CA GLY A 42 5.66 -5.91 4.46
C GLY A 42 5.27 -5.63 5.91
N LYS A 43 4.71 -6.60 6.65
CA LYS A 43 4.08 -6.37 7.96
C LYS A 43 4.99 -5.75 9.02
N ASP A 44 6.29 -6.05 8.99
CA ASP A 44 7.26 -5.55 9.97
C ASP A 44 7.99 -4.30 9.45
N ASP A 45 8.29 -4.28 8.14
CA ASP A 45 8.83 -3.14 7.41
C ASP A 45 8.43 -3.25 5.92
N VAL A 46 7.76 -2.24 5.39
CA VAL A 46 7.37 -2.17 3.97
C VAL A 46 8.55 -2.27 2.98
N LYS A 47 9.80 -2.12 3.44
CA LYS A 47 10.99 -2.43 2.62
C LYS A 47 11.10 -3.91 2.25
N GLY A 48 10.46 -4.82 2.98
CA GLY A 48 10.43 -6.24 2.62
C GLY A 48 9.77 -6.50 1.26
N LEU A 49 8.91 -5.58 0.79
CA LEU A 49 8.32 -5.61 -0.55
C LEU A 49 9.36 -5.57 -1.67
N ASP A 50 10.48 -4.89 -1.46
CA ASP A 50 11.59 -4.83 -2.43
C ASP A 50 12.16 -6.23 -2.70
N THR A 51 12.18 -7.07 -1.65
CA THR A 51 12.65 -8.46 -1.74
C THR A 51 11.59 -9.34 -2.40
N LEU A 52 10.32 -9.16 -2.04
CA LEU A 52 9.20 -9.89 -2.63
C LEU A 52 9.14 -9.68 -4.15
N PHE A 53 9.13 -8.43 -4.60
CA PHE A 53 9.00 -8.09 -6.01
C PHE A 53 10.32 -8.15 -6.79
N ASN A 54 11.46 -8.20 -6.08
CA ASN A 54 12.81 -8.16 -6.66
C ASN A 54 12.96 -7.02 -7.69
N ASP A 55 12.48 -5.83 -7.33
CA ASP A 55 12.29 -4.69 -8.23
C ASP A 55 13.04 -3.43 -7.77
N GLN A 56 13.98 -3.58 -6.83
CA GLN A 56 14.74 -2.48 -6.22
C GLN A 56 13.84 -1.41 -5.56
N GLY A 57 12.67 -1.84 -5.09
CA GLY A 57 11.70 -1.02 -4.36
C GLY A 57 10.80 -0.17 -5.24
N LEU A 58 10.68 -0.51 -6.52
CA LEU A 58 9.80 0.19 -7.46
C LEU A 58 8.34 0.15 -6.97
N GLY A 59 7.81 -1.04 -6.66
CA GLY A 59 6.44 -1.20 -6.15
C GLY A 59 6.21 -0.46 -4.83
N ARG A 60 7.16 -0.50 -3.89
CA ARG A 60 7.05 0.28 -2.64
C ARG A 60 7.00 1.79 -2.90
N LYS A 61 7.91 2.31 -3.72
CA LYS A 61 8.03 3.75 -3.97
C LYS A 61 6.84 4.30 -4.76
N GLN A 62 6.52 3.69 -5.89
CA GLN A 62 5.50 4.21 -6.81
C GLN A 62 4.07 3.90 -6.37
N ASN A 63 3.86 2.83 -5.59
CA ASN A 63 2.50 2.41 -5.25
C ASN A 63 2.13 2.83 -3.83
N TYR A 64 3.04 2.64 -2.87
CA TYR A 64 2.75 2.95 -1.47
C TYR A 64 3.17 4.38 -1.11
N LEU A 65 4.42 4.77 -1.40
CA LEU A 65 4.91 6.07 -0.96
C LEU A 65 4.33 7.23 -1.78
N GLU A 66 4.33 7.16 -3.11
CA GLU A 66 3.79 8.24 -3.95
C GLU A 66 2.29 8.50 -3.70
N ILE A 67 1.48 7.46 -3.49
CA ILE A 67 0.04 7.62 -3.17
C ILE A 67 -0.14 8.25 -1.78
N ALA A 68 0.61 7.78 -0.78
CA ALA A 68 0.57 8.36 0.56
C ALA A 68 1.04 9.82 0.56
N GLU A 69 2.13 10.14 -0.14
CA GLU A 69 2.65 11.50 -0.28
C GLU A 69 1.62 12.42 -0.94
N GLY A 70 1.01 11.99 -2.05
CA GLY A 70 -0.04 12.74 -2.73
C GLY A 70 -1.22 13.06 -1.82
N PHE A 71 -1.73 12.07 -1.09
CA PHE A 71 -2.80 12.30 -0.12
C PHE A 71 -2.38 13.25 1.02
N LEU A 72 -1.16 13.11 1.55
CA LEU A 72 -0.66 13.95 2.64
C LEU A 72 -0.53 15.41 2.20
N VAL A 73 -0.06 15.66 0.97
CA VAL A 73 -0.01 17.00 0.37
C VAL A 73 -1.41 17.54 0.16
N ASP A 74 -2.27 16.80 -0.55
CA ASP A 74 -3.57 17.30 -1.00
C ASP A 74 -4.55 17.51 0.17
N PHE A 75 -4.57 16.59 1.13
CA PHE A 75 -5.53 16.63 2.24
C PHE A 75 -5.04 17.45 3.43
N TYR A 76 -3.77 17.31 3.82
CA TYR A 76 -3.21 18.00 5.00
C TYR A 76 -2.45 19.29 4.65
N GLY A 77 -2.24 19.58 3.36
CA GLY A 77 -1.47 20.75 2.93
C GLY A 77 0.01 20.67 3.30
N MET A 78 0.55 19.46 3.48
CA MET A 78 1.96 19.25 3.79
C MET A 78 2.83 19.68 2.61
N SER A 79 4.05 20.15 2.89
CA SER A 79 5.08 20.26 1.87
C SER A 79 5.51 18.87 1.37
N ALA A 80 6.12 18.80 0.20
CA ALA A 80 6.63 17.53 -0.34
C ALA A 80 7.65 16.86 0.61
N GLU A 81 8.48 17.64 1.29
CA GLU A 81 9.48 17.12 2.23
C GLU A 81 8.84 16.53 3.49
N GLU A 82 7.81 17.20 4.03
CA GLU A 82 7.03 16.70 5.17
C GLU A 82 6.23 15.45 4.80
N ALA A 83 5.58 15.46 3.63
CA ALA A 83 4.82 14.32 3.12
C ALA A 83 5.73 13.10 2.92
N ALA A 84 6.92 13.26 2.33
CA ALA A 84 7.88 12.18 2.15
C ALA A 84 8.40 11.60 3.47
N ALA A 85 8.50 12.42 4.53
CA ALA A 85 8.89 11.97 5.86
C ALA A 85 7.77 11.18 6.58
N GLU A 86 6.51 11.51 6.33
CA GLU A 86 5.34 10.91 6.97
C GLU A 86 4.75 9.72 6.19
N ALA A 87 4.91 9.68 4.87
CA ALA A 87 4.41 8.62 3.99
C ALA A 87 4.78 7.19 4.42
N PRO A 88 6.00 6.90 4.93
CA PRO A 88 6.32 5.56 5.44
C PRO A 88 5.39 5.08 6.56
N LYS A 89 4.86 5.99 7.40
CA LYS A 89 3.91 5.62 8.47
C LYS A 89 2.56 5.24 7.87
N MET A 90 2.06 6.02 6.93
CA MET A 90 0.80 5.71 6.24
C MET A 90 0.91 4.43 5.39
N ALA A 91 2.07 4.19 4.77
CA ALA A 91 2.39 2.93 4.09
C ALA A 91 2.35 1.73 5.04
N GLN A 92 2.91 1.87 6.24
CA GLN A 92 2.83 0.83 7.26
C GLN A 92 1.38 0.58 7.72
N GLU A 93 0.57 1.63 7.83
CA GLU A 93 -0.85 1.49 8.18
C GLU A 93 -1.66 0.82 7.08
N ALA A 94 -1.41 1.15 5.81
CA ALA A 94 -2.03 0.46 4.68
C ALA A 94 -1.68 -1.04 4.67
N MET A 95 -0.44 -1.38 5.02
CA MET A 95 -0.01 -2.78 5.17
C MET A 95 -0.75 -3.51 6.29
N GLN A 96 -1.00 -2.86 7.43
CA GLN A 96 -1.80 -3.45 8.51
C GLN A 96 -3.27 -3.62 8.11
N GLU A 97 -3.82 -2.66 7.34
CA GLU A 97 -5.17 -2.76 6.79
C GLU A 97 -5.31 -3.92 5.83
N LEU A 98 -4.32 -4.11 4.93
CA LEU A 98 -4.24 -5.25 4.02
C LEU A 98 -4.22 -6.56 4.79
N GLY A 99 -3.38 -6.66 5.82
CA GLY A 99 -3.28 -7.84 6.68
C GLY A 99 -4.55 -8.19 7.44
N SER A 100 -5.34 -7.17 7.82
CA SER A 100 -6.60 -7.36 8.54
C SER A 100 -7.76 -7.78 7.62
N HIS A 101 -7.60 -7.60 6.31
CA HIS A 101 -8.64 -7.84 5.30
C HIS A 101 -8.13 -8.65 4.11
N THR A 102 -7.09 -9.48 4.28
CA THR A 102 -6.44 -10.20 3.17
C THR A 102 -7.43 -10.97 2.31
N LYS A 103 -8.42 -11.61 2.94
CA LYS A 103 -9.50 -12.34 2.25
C LYS A 103 -10.35 -11.46 1.34
N ASP A 104 -10.67 -10.23 1.75
CA ASP A 104 -11.48 -9.32 0.95
C ASP A 104 -10.71 -8.84 -0.30
N PHE A 105 -9.40 -8.63 -0.16
CA PHE A 105 -8.51 -8.28 -1.26
C PHE A 105 -8.22 -9.47 -2.20
N ASP A 106 -8.06 -10.68 -1.69
CA ASP A 106 -7.87 -11.89 -2.50
C ASP A 106 -9.16 -12.32 -3.23
N ASP A 107 -10.34 -12.02 -2.68
CA ASP A 107 -11.63 -12.29 -3.32
C ASP A 107 -12.01 -11.22 -4.38
N TRP A 108 -11.30 -10.10 -4.47
CA TRP A 108 -11.55 -9.01 -5.44
C TRP A 108 -11.23 -9.38 -6.90
N GLU A 109 -10.33 -10.36 -7.14
CA GLU A 109 -9.93 -10.77 -8.51
C GLU A 109 -10.81 -11.90 -9.11
N LYS A 110 -11.87 -12.34 -8.41
CA LYS A 110 -12.72 -13.47 -8.82
C LYS A 110 -13.90 -13.10 -9.71
#